data_AF-A0AAV9DLE9-F1
#
_entry.id   AF-A0AAV9DLE9-F1
#
_cell.length_a   1.000
_cell.length_b   1.000
_cell.length_c   1.000
_cell.angle_alpha   90.00
_cell.angle_beta   90.00
_cell.angle_gamma   90.00
#
_symmetry.space_group_name_H-M   'P 1'
#
loop_
_entity.id
_entity.type
_entity.pdbx_description
1 polymer ?
#
loop_
_entity_poly.entity_id
_entity_poly.type
_entity_poly.pdbx_seq_one_letter_code
_entity_poly.pdbx_strand_id
1 'polypeptide(L)'
;MGLIFLVVSVSLLLVLVWAASVTLWFYLWRPRHIKKAMERQGVTGPKPRFLVGNLFDMVSLVSDSTSRDMDSINHDIVSRLLPHYVLWSKQFGKRFMYWHGSEPRMCLTEVEMIKEFLSAKYSVATGKSWLQQQGSKHFMGRGLLMANGQEWLHQRHIIAPVFMVDKLKGNVGYMVERTRQMIETLEEALRSGEAEVEIGEHLTKLTADIIAKTEFDSSYEKGKQIFNLLTSLQHLCAKSSRYLCFPGFRYFPSKYNRQIKSLKMEVEGLLMEIIESRKEGMEIGRAASYGSDLLGMLLSELEKKRAGFDLTLQWLMDECKTFFFTGHETTALLLTWTVMLLADSPSWQDKARAEVHQVCGGQPPSVDHLPKLTVVN
;
A
#
# COMPACT_ATOMS: atom_id res chain seq x y z
N MET A 1 25.68 -32.21 -36.78
CA MET A 1 26.12 -30.92 -36.16
C MET A 1 25.54 -29.69 -36.89
N GLY A 2 25.70 -29.53 -38.22
CA GLY A 2 25.24 -28.34 -38.94
C GLY A 2 23.72 -28.08 -38.93
N LEU A 3 22.89 -29.11 -39.08
CA LEU A 3 21.43 -28.96 -39.06
C LEU A 3 20.89 -28.52 -37.68
N ILE A 4 21.45 -29.07 -36.61
CA ILE A 4 21.09 -28.69 -35.23
C ILE A 4 21.48 -27.23 -34.95
N PHE A 5 22.68 -26.82 -35.38
CA PHE A 5 23.13 -25.43 -35.24
C PHE A 5 22.25 -24.46 -36.03
N LEU A 6 21.83 -24.83 -37.25
CA LEU A 6 20.91 -24.04 -38.07
C LEU A 6 19.54 -23.89 -37.40
N VAL A 7 18.96 -24.99 -36.91
CA VAL A 7 17.65 -24.98 -36.22
C VAL A 7 17.70 -24.13 -34.95
N VAL A 8 18.76 -24.24 -34.15
CA VAL A 8 18.95 -23.40 -32.95
C VAL A 8 19.10 -21.93 -33.33
N SER A 9 19.87 -21.61 -34.37
CA SER A 9 20.09 -20.22 -34.82
C SER A 9 18.81 -19.58 -35.36
N VAL A 10 18.04 -20.32 -36.17
CA VAL A 10 16.74 -19.84 -36.69
C VAL A 10 15.74 -19.67 -35.55
N SER A 11 15.69 -20.61 -34.60
CA SER A 11 14.82 -20.50 -33.43
C SER A 11 15.17 -19.27 -32.57
N LEU A 12 16.47 -19.03 -32.35
CA LEU A 12 16.94 -17.85 -31.63
C LEU A 12 16.58 -16.55 -32.36
N LEU A 13 16.75 -16.50 -33.68
CA LEU A 13 16.38 -15.35 -34.50
C LEU A 13 14.87 -15.08 -34.43
N LEU A 14 14.04 -16.11 -34.53
CA LEU A 14 12.58 -15.99 -34.39
C LEU A 14 12.20 -15.43 -33.01
N VAL A 15 12.84 -15.91 -31.95
CA VAL A 15 12.62 -15.39 -30.58
C VAL A 15 13.05 -13.92 -30.47
N LEU A 16 14.18 -13.54 -31.08
CA LEU A 16 14.65 -12.14 -31.08
C LEU A 16 13.73 -11.21 -31.87
N VAL A 17 13.27 -11.63 -33.05
CA VAL A 17 12.31 -10.87 -33.87
C VAL A 17 10.98 -10.72 -33.15
N TRP A 18 10.49 -11.79 -32.53
CA TRP A 18 9.28 -11.76 -31.71
C TRP A 18 9.44 -10.83 -30.49
N ALA A 19 10.56 -10.93 -29.77
CA ALA A 19 10.82 -10.04 -28.64
C ALA A 19 10.94 -8.56 -29.07
N ALA A 20 11.57 -8.30 -30.22
CA ALA A 20 11.68 -6.97 -30.78
C ALA A 20 10.31 -6.41 -31.21
N SER A 21 9.47 -7.22 -31.86
CA SER A 21 8.13 -6.81 -32.30
C SER A 21 7.21 -6.52 -31.12
N VAL A 22 7.23 -7.37 -30.09
CA VAL A 22 6.54 -7.15 -28.82
C VAL A 22 7.03 -5.87 -28.14
N THR A 23 8.33 -5.64 -28.10
CA THR A 23 8.91 -4.42 -27.50
C THR A 23 8.47 -3.17 -28.27
N LEU A 24 8.55 -3.19 -29.60
CA LEU A 24 8.06 -2.08 -30.44
C LEU A 24 6.57 -1.83 -30.23
N TRP A 25 5.77 -2.88 -30.13
CA TRP A 25 4.34 -2.78 -29.89
C TRP A 25 4.04 -2.10 -28.55
N PHE A 26 4.62 -2.60 -27.46
CA PHE A 26 4.34 -2.11 -26.10
C PHE A 26 4.89 -0.71 -25.83
N TYR A 27 6.11 -0.40 -26.31
CA TYR A 27 6.79 0.86 -25.95
C TYR A 27 6.54 1.98 -26.97
N LEU A 28 6.19 1.66 -28.22
CA LEU A 28 6.03 2.67 -29.28
C LEU A 28 4.61 2.73 -29.83
N TRP A 29 4.08 1.61 -30.32
CA TRP A 29 2.79 1.62 -31.04
C TRP A 29 1.61 1.83 -30.10
N ARG A 30 1.48 1.02 -29.04
CA ARG A 30 0.35 1.09 -28.11
C ARG A 30 0.24 2.47 -27.44
N PRO A 31 1.31 3.09 -26.90
CA PRO A 31 1.21 4.42 -26.30
C PRO A 31 0.82 5.50 -27.32
N ARG A 32 1.33 5.43 -28.56
CA ARG A 32 0.95 6.37 -29.63
C ARG A 32 -0.50 6.20 -30.05
N HIS A 33 -0.99 4.97 -30.13
CA HIS A 33 -2.39 4.70 -30.45
C HIS A 33 -3.33 5.23 -29.36
N ILE A 34 -3.02 4.95 -28.09
CA ILE A 34 -3.76 5.48 -26.93
C ILE A 34 -3.77 7.02 -26.96
N LYS A 35 -2.60 7.64 -27.18
CA LYS A 35 -2.49 9.10 -27.29
C LYS A 35 -3.43 9.66 -28.37
N LYS A 36 -3.35 9.14 -29.60
CA LYS A 36 -4.21 9.59 -30.70
C LYS A 36 -5.70 9.36 -30.42
N ALA A 37 -6.06 8.24 -29.78
CA ALA A 37 -7.44 7.96 -29.43
C ALA A 37 -7.99 8.94 -28.38
N MET A 38 -7.16 9.37 -27.43
CA MET A 38 -7.52 10.37 -26.42
C MET A 38 -7.55 11.79 -27.01
N GLU A 39 -6.62 12.14 -27.89
CA GLU A 39 -6.60 13.42 -28.61
C GLU A 39 -7.88 13.61 -29.46
N ARG A 40 -8.36 12.54 -30.12
CA ARG A 40 -9.65 12.56 -30.85
C ARG A 40 -10.86 12.82 -29.95
N GLN A 41 -10.76 12.51 -28.66
CA GLN A 41 -11.77 12.77 -27.65
C GLN A 41 -11.56 14.12 -26.93
N GLY A 42 -10.63 14.95 -27.41
CA GLY A 42 -10.30 16.25 -26.82
C GLY A 42 -9.44 16.18 -25.56
N VAL A 43 -8.94 15.00 -25.17
CA VAL A 43 -8.07 14.83 -24.00
C VAL A 43 -6.61 14.91 -24.46
N THR A 44 -5.97 16.03 -24.14
CA THR A 44 -4.56 16.30 -24.48
C THR A 44 -3.70 16.34 -23.21
N GLY A 45 -2.41 16.66 -23.33
CA GLY A 45 -1.52 16.74 -22.17
C GLY A 45 -0.07 17.02 -22.54
N PRO A 46 0.85 17.07 -21.56
CA PRO A 46 2.25 17.38 -21.78
C PRO A 46 2.90 16.40 -22.77
N LYS A 47 3.83 16.90 -23.59
CA LYS A 47 4.55 16.08 -24.57
C LYS A 47 5.52 15.12 -23.85
N PRO A 48 5.41 13.80 -24.03
CA PRO A 48 6.29 12.85 -23.35
C PRO A 48 7.68 12.78 -24.01
N ARG A 49 8.73 12.61 -23.19
CA ARG A 49 10.08 12.26 -23.64
C ARG A 49 10.17 10.76 -23.93
N PHE A 50 11.05 10.36 -24.85
CA PHE A 50 11.21 8.95 -25.24
C PHE A 50 11.60 8.08 -24.03
N LEU A 51 10.89 6.96 -23.82
CA LEU A 51 11.00 5.97 -22.71
C LEU A 51 10.75 6.49 -21.28
N VAL A 52 11.05 7.75 -21.00
CA VAL A 52 10.96 8.33 -19.65
C VAL A 52 9.65 9.10 -19.42
N GLY A 53 8.93 9.44 -20.49
CA GLY A 53 7.65 10.12 -20.38
C GLY A 53 7.82 11.53 -19.80
N ASN A 54 7.07 11.84 -18.75
CA ASN A 54 7.10 13.12 -18.03
C ASN A 54 7.78 13.01 -16.67
N LEU A 55 8.49 11.91 -16.36
CA LEU A 55 9.10 11.69 -15.04
C LEU A 55 10.03 12.82 -14.61
N PHE A 56 10.89 13.30 -15.50
CA PHE A 56 11.81 14.40 -15.17
C PHE A 56 11.09 15.73 -14.94
N ASP A 57 10.01 16.00 -15.69
CA ASP A 57 9.21 17.21 -15.49
C ASP A 57 8.52 17.16 -14.11
N MET A 58 7.97 16.00 -13.74
CA MET A 58 7.36 15.79 -12.41
C MET A 58 8.38 15.94 -11.28
N VAL A 59 9.57 15.33 -11.41
CA VAL A 59 10.63 15.42 -10.40
C VAL A 59 11.13 16.86 -10.23
N SER A 60 11.35 17.58 -11.34
CA SER A 60 11.75 18.99 -11.31
C SER A 60 10.72 19.84 -10.59
N LEU A 61 9.44 19.72 -10.99
CA LEU A 61 8.36 20.50 -10.40
C LEU A 61 8.23 20.25 -8.89
N VAL A 62 8.29 18.99 -8.46
CA VAL A 62 8.26 18.63 -7.03
C VAL A 62 9.45 19.25 -6.32
N SER A 63 10.68 19.04 -6.84
CA SER A 63 11.90 19.59 -6.26
C SER A 63 11.84 21.11 -6.08
N ASP A 64 11.32 21.84 -7.08
CA ASP A 64 11.18 23.29 -7.04
C ASP A 64 10.17 23.71 -5.97
N SER A 65 9.00 23.06 -5.95
CA SER A 65 7.91 23.37 -5.00
C SER A 65 8.21 23.00 -3.55
N THR A 66 9.11 22.04 -3.31
CA THR A 66 9.55 21.60 -1.97
C THR A 66 10.92 22.16 -1.58
N SER A 67 11.50 23.06 -2.37
CA SER A 67 12.86 23.59 -2.16
C SER A 67 13.01 24.48 -0.92
N ARG A 68 11.91 25.06 -0.45
CA ARG A 68 11.84 25.92 0.74
C ARG A 68 10.79 25.40 1.70
N ASP A 69 10.92 25.74 2.97
CA ASP A 69 9.90 25.44 3.98
C ASP A 69 8.61 26.22 3.71
N MET A 70 7.52 25.76 4.31
CA MET A 70 6.23 26.46 4.23
C MET A 70 6.24 27.64 5.19
N ASP A 71 5.79 28.80 4.73
CA ASP A 71 5.72 30.02 5.55
C ASP A 71 4.75 29.88 6.73
N SER A 72 3.71 29.05 6.58
CA SER A 72 2.75 28.70 7.61
C SER A 72 2.20 27.30 7.38
N ILE A 73 1.61 26.70 8.43
CA ILE A 73 0.86 25.45 8.30
C ILE A 73 -0.41 25.74 7.48
N ASN A 74 -0.57 25.04 6.35
CA ASN A 74 -1.74 25.12 5.49
C ASN A 74 -2.12 23.71 5.04
N HIS A 75 -3.42 23.43 4.99
CA HIS A 75 -3.96 22.15 4.56
C HIS A 75 -3.92 21.98 3.02
N ASP A 76 -3.90 23.07 2.25
CA ASP A 76 -3.79 23.03 0.79
C ASP A 76 -2.33 22.83 0.34
N ILE A 77 -1.84 21.60 0.56
CA ILE A 77 -0.48 21.18 0.22
C ILE A 77 -0.39 20.55 -1.18
N VAL A 78 -1.49 20.45 -1.92
CA VAL A 78 -1.51 19.75 -3.22
C VAL A 78 -0.59 20.42 -4.23
N SER A 79 -0.57 21.76 -4.25
CA SER A 79 0.33 22.53 -5.10
C SER A 79 1.81 22.34 -4.77
N ARG A 80 2.13 21.96 -3.53
CA ARG A 80 3.49 21.67 -3.06
C ARG A 80 3.91 20.22 -3.29
N LEU A 81 3.04 19.25 -2.99
CA LEU A 81 3.42 17.83 -3.10
C LEU A 81 3.19 17.27 -4.50
N LEU A 82 2.21 17.80 -5.22
CA LEU A 82 1.83 17.35 -6.56
C LEU A 82 1.63 18.53 -7.54
N PRO A 83 2.63 19.44 -7.67
CA PRO A 83 2.55 20.65 -8.49
C PRO A 83 2.17 20.38 -9.94
N HIS A 84 2.61 19.24 -10.50
CA HIS A 84 2.33 18.84 -11.87
C HIS A 84 0.83 18.63 -12.12
N TYR A 85 0.05 18.09 -11.15
CA TYR A 85 -1.40 17.98 -11.32
C TYR A 85 -2.07 19.35 -11.36
N VAL A 86 -1.64 20.29 -10.51
CA VAL A 86 -2.18 21.66 -10.49
C VAL A 86 -1.81 22.43 -11.75
N LEU A 87 -0.55 22.34 -12.19
CA LEU A 87 -0.06 23.00 -13.40
C LEU A 87 -0.78 22.47 -14.65
N TRP A 88 -0.83 21.15 -14.81
CA TRP A 88 -1.40 20.52 -16.01
C TRP A 88 -2.92 20.58 -16.03
N SER A 89 -3.60 20.56 -14.88
CA SER A 89 -5.06 20.80 -14.86
C SER A 89 -5.42 22.22 -15.32
N LYS A 90 -4.61 23.22 -14.98
CA LYS A 90 -4.78 24.60 -15.49
C LYS A 90 -4.54 24.70 -17.00
N GLN A 91 -3.58 23.94 -17.54
CA GLN A 91 -3.20 24.02 -18.95
C GLN A 91 -4.07 23.16 -19.88
N PHE A 92 -4.45 21.96 -19.45
CA PHE A 92 -5.11 20.95 -20.29
C PHE A 92 -6.54 20.63 -19.83
N GLY A 93 -7.00 21.24 -18.74
CA GLY A 93 -8.33 21.07 -18.19
C GLY A 93 -8.45 19.92 -17.18
N LYS A 94 -9.69 19.56 -16.85
CA LYS A 94 -10.02 18.57 -15.79
C LYS A 94 -9.58 17.14 -16.10
N ARG A 95 -9.28 16.85 -17.36
CA ARG A 95 -8.77 15.56 -17.86
C ARG A 95 -7.56 15.81 -18.72
N PHE A 96 -6.46 15.12 -18.42
CA PHE A 96 -5.28 15.21 -19.26
C PHE A 96 -4.46 13.93 -19.23
N MET A 97 -3.75 13.67 -20.32
CA MET A 97 -2.85 12.53 -20.47
C MET A 97 -1.42 12.90 -20.08
N TYR A 98 -0.75 12.08 -19.29
CA TYR A 98 0.68 12.20 -19.01
C TYR A 98 1.33 10.81 -19.03
N TRP A 99 2.67 10.75 -19.04
CA TRP A 99 3.39 9.48 -19.17
C TRP A 99 4.29 9.22 -17.97
N HIS A 100 4.13 8.04 -17.38
CA HIS A 100 5.03 7.51 -16.35
C HIS A 100 5.94 6.46 -16.99
N GLY A 101 7.12 6.89 -17.44
CA GLY A 101 7.95 6.06 -18.32
C GLY A 101 7.28 5.89 -19.68
N SER A 102 7.12 4.64 -20.14
CA SER A 102 6.38 4.31 -21.36
C SER A 102 4.87 4.14 -21.16
N GLU A 103 4.40 4.17 -19.90
CA GLU A 103 2.99 3.95 -19.56
C GLU A 103 2.17 5.25 -19.67
N PRO A 104 1.17 5.32 -20.56
CA PRO A 104 0.23 6.43 -20.60
C PRO A 104 -0.71 6.37 -19.39
N ARG A 105 -0.92 7.52 -18.73
CA ARG A 105 -1.84 7.71 -17.62
C ARG A 105 -2.76 8.87 -17.90
N MET A 106 -3.98 8.79 -17.38
CA MET A 106 -4.95 9.88 -17.42
C MET A 106 -5.14 10.40 -16.01
N CYS A 107 -5.02 11.72 -15.83
CA CYS A 107 -5.52 12.38 -14.64
C CYS A 107 -7.01 12.68 -14.85
N LEU A 108 -7.83 12.31 -13.87
CA LEU A 108 -9.26 12.56 -13.84
C LEU A 108 -9.58 13.32 -12.56
N THR A 109 -10.16 14.51 -12.68
CA THR A 109 -10.52 15.36 -11.53
C THR A 109 -12.03 15.61 -11.40
N GLU A 110 -12.83 15.10 -12.36
CA GLU A 110 -14.28 15.24 -12.33
C GLU A 110 -14.93 14.20 -11.43
N VAL A 111 -15.58 14.68 -10.37
CA VAL A 111 -16.18 13.87 -9.31
C VAL A 111 -17.16 12.83 -9.85
N GLU A 112 -18.06 13.21 -10.77
CA GLU A 112 -19.06 12.29 -11.31
C GLU A 112 -18.45 11.12 -12.08
N MET A 113 -17.39 11.37 -12.86
CA MET A 113 -16.68 10.30 -13.56
C MET A 113 -15.81 9.47 -12.63
N ILE A 114 -15.22 10.07 -11.59
CA ILE A 114 -14.49 9.30 -10.58
C ILE A 114 -15.47 8.35 -9.87
N LYS A 115 -16.66 8.84 -9.50
CA LYS A 115 -17.72 8.04 -8.89
C LYS A 115 -18.20 6.91 -9.80
N GLU A 116 -18.43 7.20 -11.08
CA GLU A 116 -18.78 6.16 -12.06
C GLU A 116 -17.63 5.15 -12.20
N PHE A 117 -16.39 5.60 -12.38
CA PHE A 117 -15.23 4.74 -12.57
C PHE A 117 -14.95 3.82 -11.37
N LEU A 118 -15.16 4.32 -10.14
CA LEU A 118 -15.00 3.55 -8.90
C LEU A 118 -16.26 2.77 -8.50
N SER A 119 -17.34 2.84 -9.29
CA SER A 119 -18.56 2.08 -9.01
C SER A 119 -18.39 0.58 -9.26
N ALA A 120 -19.30 -0.20 -8.68
CA ALA A 120 -19.33 -1.67 -8.85
C ALA A 120 -19.36 -2.10 -10.33
N LYS A 121 -19.94 -1.28 -11.22
CA LYS A 121 -20.02 -1.49 -12.67
C LYS A 121 -18.64 -1.71 -13.31
N TYR A 122 -17.61 -1.03 -12.83
CA TYR A 122 -16.26 -1.10 -13.38
C TYR A 122 -15.25 -1.79 -12.46
N SER A 123 -15.70 -2.38 -11.35
CA SER A 123 -14.83 -3.02 -10.34
C SER A 123 -13.83 -4.03 -10.93
N VAL A 124 -14.22 -4.78 -11.97
CA VAL A 124 -13.36 -5.76 -12.66
C VAL A 124 -12.36 -5.09 -13.62
N ALA A 125 -12.71 -3.91 -14.14
CA ALA A 125 -11.87 -3.13 -15.05
C ALA A 125 -10.91 -2.18 -14.32
N THR A 126 -11.23 -1.81 -13.07
CA THR A 126 -10.35 -1.04 -12.19
C THR A 126 -9.28 -1.92 -11.57
N GLY A 127 -8.12 -1.33 -11.28
CA GLY A 127 -7.02 -2.07 -10.67
C GLY A 127 -5.71 -1.31 -10.69
N LYS A 128 -4.64 -1.98 -10.27
CA LYS A 128 -3.28 -1.46 -10.35
C LYS A 128 -2.73 -1.68 -11.76
N SER A 129 -1.95 -0.72 -12.22
CA SER A 129 -1.21 -0.86 -13.47
C SER A 129 -0.24 -2.03 -13.41
N TRP A 130 0.13 -2.56 -14.58
CA TRP A 130 1.18 -3.58 -14.67
C TRP A 130 2.49 -3.11 -14.03
N LEU A 131 2.85 -1.83 -14.23
CA LEU A 131 4.06 -1.26 -13.66
C LEU A 131 4.02 -1.24 -12.12
N GLN A 132 2.86 -0.91 -11.53
CA GLN A 132 2.67 -0.99 -10.07
C GLN A 132 2.76 -2.44 -9.58
N GLN A 133 2.08 -3.37 -10.24
CA GLN A 133 2.11 -4.79 -9.86
C GLN A 133 3.52 -5.38 -9.94
N GLN A 134 4.28 -5.07 -11.00
CA GLN A 134 5.66 -5.54 -11.12
C GLN A 134 6.60 -4.83 -10.14
N GLY A 135 6.41 -3.52 -9.94
CA GLY A 135 7.19 -2.71 -9.01
C GLY A 135 7.08 -3.22 -7.58
N SER A 136 5.88 -3.66 -7.16
CA SER A 136 5.60 -4.14 -5.81
C SER A 136 5.64 -5.65 -5.66
N LYS A 137 5.93 -6.41 -6.73
CA LYS A 137 5.82 -7.89 -6.74
C LYS A 137 6.65 -8.57 -5.65
N HIS A 138 7.87 -8.10 -5.40
CA HIS A 138 8.75 -8.70 -4.39
C HIS A 138 8.39 -8.29 -2.96
N PHE A 139 7.59 -7.24 -2.82
CA PHE A 139 7.22 -6.65 -1.56
C PHE A 139 5.85 -7.17 -1.08
N MET A 140 4.79 -7.02 -1.88
CA MET A 140 3.43 -7.45 -1.53
C MET A 140 2.90 -8.63 -2.34
N GLY A 141 3.66 -9.08 -3.35
CA GLY A 141 3.21 -10.16 -4.23
C GLY A 141 1.91 -9.82 -4.97
N ARG A 142 0.98 -10.78 -4.99
CA ARG A 142 -0.39 -10.64 -5.55
C ARG A 142 -1.47 -10.58 -4.47
N GLY A 143 -1.14 -10.07 -3.28
CA GLY A 143 -2.14 -9.86 -2.24
C GLY A 143 -3.19 -8.81 -2.65
N LEU A 144 -4.21 -8.65 -1.82
CA LEU A 144 -5.41 -7.87 -2.11
C LEU A 144 -5.15 -6.46 -2.68
N LEU A 145 -4.08 -5.78 -2.25
CA LEU A 145 -3.76 -4.43 -2.73
C LEU A 145 -3.31 -4.40 -4.20
N MET A 146 -2.72 -5.48 -4.70
CA MET A 146 -2.16 -5.58 -6.05
C MET A 146 -2.98 -6.47 -6.99
N ALA A 147 -3.94 -7.23 -6.47
CA ALA A 147 -4.87 -8.03 -7.26
C ALA A 147 -5.81 -7.14 -8.09
N ASN A 148 -6.19 -7.64 -9.28
CA ASN A 148 -7.13 -6.96 -10.19
C ASN A 148 -8.26 -7.92 -10.60
N GLY A 149 -9.38 -7.37 -11.08
CA GLY A 149 -10.40 -8.16 -11.75
C GLY A 149 -11.05 -9.22 -10.86
N GLN A 150 -11.20 -10.43 -11.40
CA GLN A 150 -11.81 -11.55 -10.69
C GLN A 150 -10.97 -12.05 -9.50
N GLU A 151 -9.63 -11.98 -9.61
CA GLU A 151 -8.73 -12.33 -8.51
C GLU A 151 -8.97 -11.41 -7.30
N TRP A 152 -9.07 -10.10 -7.55
CA TRP A 152 -9.38 -9.12 -6.50
C TRP A 152 -10.75 -9.36 -5.86
N LEU A 153 -11.80 -9.60 -6.68
CA LEU A 153 -13.15 -9.88 -6.17
C LEU A 153 -13.15 -11.10 -5.24
N HIS A 154 -12.46 -12.16 -5.63
CA HIS A 154 -12.36 -13.39 -4.84
C HIS A 154 -11.62 -13.16 -3.52
N GLN A 155 -10.43 -12.56 -3.56
CA GLN A 155 -9.65 -12.24 -2.36
C GLN A 155 -10.44 -11.30 -1.43
N ARG A 156 -11.08 -10.26 -1.98
CA ARG A 156 -11.90 -9.31 -1.21
C ARG A 156 -13.07 -10.02 -0.52
N HIS A 157 -13.73 -10.96 -1.19
CA HIS A 157 -14.83 -11.71 -0.60
C HIS A 157 -14.38 -12.56 0.59
N ILE A 158 -13.21 -13.17 0.52
CA ILE A 158 -12.63 -13.97 1.61
C ILE A 158 -12.25 -13.09 2.80
N ILE A 159 -11.64 -11.94 2.55
CA ILE A 159 -11.00 -11.11 3.57
C ILE A 159 -11.99 -10.11 4.22
N ALA A 160 -12.99 -9.62 3.48
CA ALA A 160 -13.94 -8.62 3.98
C ALA A 160 -14.60 -8.96 5.33
N PRO A 161 -14.99 -10.22 5.62
CA PRO A 161 -15.62 -10.58 6.89
C PRO A 161 -14.76 -10.30 8.12
N VAL A 162 -13.42 -10.34 7.99
CA VAL A 162 -12.48 -10.08 9.09
C VAL A 162 -12.60 -8.64 9.59
N PHE A 163 -12.92 -7.72 8.69
CA PHE A 163 -13.02 -6.29 8.97
C PHE A 163 -14.46 -5.84 9.27
N MET A 164 -15.38 -6.77 9.55
CA MET A 164 -16.72 -6.43 10.00
C MET A 164 -16.71 -6.01 11.47
N VAL A 165 -17.63 -5.09 11.80
CA VAL A 165 -17.73 -4.44 13.11
C VAL A 165 -17.67 -5.46 14.25
N ASP A 166 -18.43 -6.56 14.16
CA ASP A 166 -18.49 -7.55 15.25
C ASP A 166 -17.16 -8.26 15.53
N LYS A 167 -16.27 -8.37 14.54
CA LYS A 167 -14.91 -8.89 14.72
C LYS A 167 -13.97 -7.83 15.30
N LEU A 168 -14.13 -6.58 14.89
CA LEU A 168 -13.31 -5.46 15.36
C LEU A 168 -13.62 -5.04 16.81
N LYS A 169 -14.87 -5.21 17.27
CA LYS A 169 -15.29 -4.90 18.65
C LYS A 169 -14.42 -5.57 19.71
N GLY A 170 -14.02 -6.82 19.48
CA GLY A 170 -13.17 -7.58 20.40
C GLY A 170 -11.76 -6.98 20.60
N ASN A 171 -11.31 -6.15 19.65
CA ASN A 171 -9.97 -5.57 19.65
C ASN A 171 -9.91 -4.20 20.35
N VAL A 172 -11.04 -3.54 20.60
CA VAL A 172 -11.08 -2.17 21.17
C VAL A 172 -10.41 -2.13 22.55
N GLY A 173 -10.67 -3.11 23.41
CA GLY A 173 -10.04 -3.17 24.75
C GLY A 173 -8.52 -3.25 24.67
N TYR A 174 -7.98 -4.02 23.71
CA TYR A 174 -6.54 -4.10 23.49
C TYR A 174 -5.97 -2.77 22.96
N MET A 175 -6.65 -2.11 22.01
CA MET A 175 -6.23 -0.80 21.49
C MET A 175 -6.16 0.25 22.60
N VAL A 176 -7.17 0.28 23.48
CA VAL A 176 -7.21 1.18 24.64
C VAL A 176 -6.04 0.90 25.59
N GLU A 177 -5.80 -0.36 25.92
CA GLU A 177 -4.71 -0.73 26.84
C GLU A 177 -3.33 -0.36 26.28
N ARG A 178 -3.08 -0.64 24.99
CA ARG A 178 -1.81 -0.26 24.33
C ARG A 178 -1.62 1.25 24.27
N THR A 179 -2.70 1.99 24.00
CA THR A 179 -2.68 3.46 23.99
C THR A 179 -2.39 4.02 25.39
N ARG A 180 -2.98 3.43 26.43
CA ARG A 180 -2.73 3.79 27.83
C ARG A 180 -1.26 3.61 28.19
N GLN A 181 -0.65 2.47 27.85
CA GLN A 181 0.78 2.21 28.08
C GLN A 181 1.68 3.21 27.36
N MET A 182 1.33 3.61 26.13
CA MET A 182 2.05 4.65 25.41
C MET A 182 1.96 6.00 26.16
N ILE A 183 0.77 6.38 26.62
CA ILE A 183 0.58 7.62 27.40
C ILE A 183 1.37 7.58 28.70
N GLU A 184 1.37 6.47 29.43
CA GLU A 184 2.18 6.31 30.65
C GLU A 184 3.67 6.53 30.37
N THR A 185 4.18 6.01 29.24
CA THR A 185 5.57 6.22 28.82
C THR A 185 5.86 7.71 28.57
N LEU A 186 4.93 8.44 27.96
CA LEU A 186 5.06 9.88 27.73
C LEU A 186 5.03 10.68 29.05
N GLU A 187 4.18 10.28 30.00
CA GLU A 187 4.12 10.89 31.33
C GLU A 187 5.38 10.60 32.16
N GLU A 188 6.01 9.44 31.98
CA GLU A 188 7.31 9.11 32.58
C GLU A 188 8.44 9.97 32.02
N ALA A 189 8.50 10.14 30.69
CA ALA A 189 9.45 11.03 30.03
C ALA A 189 9.31 12.49 30.51
N LEU A 190 8.06 12.95 30.67
CA LEU A 190 7.80 14.29 31.22
C LEU A 190 8.30 14.42 32.67
N ARG A 191 8.12 13.37 33.49
CA ARG A 191 8.60 13.32 34.88
C ARG A 191 10.13 13.24 34.98
N SER A 192 10.82 12.66 34.00
CA SER A 192 12.29 12.62 33.95
C SER A 192 12.92 13.93 33.47
N GLY A 193 12.09 14.91 33.06
CA GLY A 193 12.54 16.24 32.64
C GLY A 193 12.69 16.41 31.13
N GLU A 194 12.21 15.46 30.32
CA GLU A 194 12.14 15.64 28.86
C GLU A 194 11.03 16.64 28.52
N ALA A 195 11.41 17.75 27.86
CA ALA A 195 10.49 18.82 27.49
C ALA A 195 9.87 18.63 26.09
N GLU A 196 10.49 17.81 25.25
CA GLU A 196 10.11 17.58 23.85
C GLU A 196 10.15 16.09 23.54
N VAL A 197 9.13 15.60 22.84
CA VAL A 197 9.03 14.19 22.44
C VAL A 197 8.62 14.10 20.97
N GLU A 198 9.27 13.21 20.22
CA GLU A 198 8.90 12.89 18.85
C GLU A 198 7.70 11.92 18.86
N ILE A 199 6.49 12.45 18.68
CA ILE A 199 5.25 11.66 18.80
C ILE A 199 5.06 10.64 17.67
N GLY A 200 5.67 10.85 16.49
CA GLY A 200 5.50 10.00 15.33
C GLY A 200 6.03 8.58 15.53
N GLU A 201 7.16 8.42 16.21
CA GLU A 201 7.76 7.13 16.55
C GLU A 201 6.88 6.37 17.55
N HIS A 202 6.35 7.06 18.56
CA HIS A 202 5.41 6.47 19.52
C HIS A 202 4.14 5.97 18.84
N LEU A 203 3.56 6.77 17.95
CA LEU A 203 2.37 6.40 17.18
C LEU A 203 2.67 5.26 16.19
N THR A 204 3.84 5.25 15.55
CA THR A 204 4.28 4.16 14.68
C THR A 204 4.43 2.85 15.45
N LYS A 205 5.01 2.90 16.66
CA LYS A 205 5.11 1.75 17.56
C LYS A 205 3.73 1.27 18.01
N LEU A 206 2.84 2.19 18.38
CA LEU A 206 1.47 1.88 18.82
C LEU A 206 0.68 1.16 17.71
N THR A 207 0.64 1.71 16.50
CA THR A 207 -0.13 1.12 15.39
C THR A 207 0.45 -0.22 14.93
N ALA A 208 1.78 -0.35 14.96
CA ALA A 208 2.48 -1.61 14.69
C ALA A 208 2.13 -2.71 15.71
N ASP A 209 2.08 -2.39 17.01
CA ASP A 209 1.69 -3.34 18.06
C ASP A 209 0.22 -3.75 17.92
N ILE A 210 -0.65 -2.77 17.72
CA ILE A 210 -2.08 -3.01 17.51
C ILE A 210 -2.30 -3.98 16.34
N ILE A 211 -1.77 -3.70 15.15
CA ILE A 211 -2.03 -4.55 13.99
C ILE A 211 -1.42 -5.95 14.13
N ALA A 212 -0.19 -6.04 14.68
CA ALA A 212 0.50 -7.31 14.88
C ALA A 212 -0.29 -8.24 15.81
N LYS A 213 -0.94 -7.69 16.83
CA LYS A 213 -1.82 -8.43 17.72
C LYS A 213 -3.18 -8.73 17.10
N THR A 214 -3.86 -7.71 16.55
CA THR A 214 -5.27 -7.86 16.15
C THR A 214 -5.46 -8.71 14.90
N GLU A 215 -4.49 -8.71 13.98
CA GLU A 215 -4.61 -9.46 12.73
C GLU A 215 -3.89 -10.81 12.75
N PHE A 216 -2.81 -10.93 13.53
CA PHE A 216 -1.92 -12.10 13.49
C PHE A 216 -1.75 -12.79 14.84
N ASP A 217 -2.31 -12.24 15.92
CA ASP A 217 -2.06 -12.65 17.32
C ASP A 217 -0.56 -12.83 17.62
N SER A 218 0.29 -12.03 16.97
CA SER A 218 1.74 -12.13 17.06
C SER A 218 2.30 -11.18 18.12
N SER A 219 3.54 -11.42 18.56
CA SER A 219 4.21 -10.48 19.45
C SER A 219 4.66 -9.23 18.68
N TYR A 220 4.71 -8.10 19.38
CA TYR A 220 5.22 -6.85 18.83
C TYR A 220 6.60 -7.00 18.21
N GLU A 221 7.51 -7.73 18.85
CA GLU A 221 8.91 -7.89 18.43
C GLU A 221 9.01 -8.59 17.07
N LYS A 222 8.23 -9.66 16.86
CA LYS A 222 8.18 -10.36 15.56
C LYS A 222 7.54 -9.46 14.50
N GLY A 223 6.43 -8.78 14.84
CA GLY A 223 5.80 -7.80 13.95
C GLY A 223 6.78 -6.71 13.51
N LYS A 224 7.53 -6.13 14.46
CA LYS A 224 8.53 -5.08 14.23
C LYS A 224 9.60 -5.50 13.24
N GLN A 225 10.11 -6.73 13.33
CA GLN A 225 11.08 -7.25 12.38
C GLN A 225 10.48 -7.32 10.97
N ILE A 226 9.26 -7.84 10.83
CA ILE A 226 8.55 -7.93 9.56
C ILE A 226 8.31 -6.52 8.97
N PHE A 227 7.84 -5.55 9.78
CA PHE A 227 7.62 -4.18 9.32
C PHE A 227 8.89 -3.53 8.78
N ASN A 228 10.01 -3.61 9.51
CA ASN A 228 11.28 -3.03 9.08
C ASN A 228 11.79 -3.62 7.75
N LEU A 229 11.65 -4.94 7.57
CA LEU A 229 12.02 -5.61 6.33
C LEU A 229 11.08 -5.22 5.18
N LEU A 230 9.78 -5.09 5.45
CA LEU A 230 8.76 -4.63 4.50
C LEU A 230 9.00 -3.18 4.05
N THR A 231 9.27 -2.24 4.97
CA THR A 231 9.62 -0.86 4.62
C THR A 231 10.92 -0.79 3.82
N SER A 232 11.92 -1.61 4.17
CA SER A 232 13.16 -1.74 3.39
C SER A 232 12.89 -2.24 1.96
N LEU A 233 12.03 -3.27 1.82
CA LEU A 233 11.58 -3.79 0.54
C LEU A 233 10.81 -2.75 -0.27
N GLN A 234 9.93 -1.97 0.35
CA GLN A 234 9.20 -0.87 -0.29
C GLN A 234 10.16 0.17 -0.86
N HIS A 235 11.11 0.64 -0.05
CA HIS A 235 12.07 1.66 -0.45
C HIS A 235 12.95 1.20 -1.61
N LEU A 236 13.39 -0.06 -1.56
CA LEU A 236 14.03 -0.69 -2.71
C LEU A 236 13.04 -0.70 -3.87
N CYS A 237 11.92 -1.41 -3.81
CA CYS A 237 10.94 -1.56 -4.88
C CYS A 237 10.58 -0.22 -5.60
N ALA A 238 10.42 0.86 -4.84
CA ALA A 238 10.23 2.21 -5.34
C ALA A 238 11.41 2.69 -6.21
N LYS A 239 12.67 2.51 -5.78
CA LYS A 239 13.87 2.74 -6.61
C LYS A 239 13.88 1.85 -7.86
N SER A 240 13.53 0.56 -7.79
CA SER A 240 13.48 -0.28 -9.00
C SER A 240 12.44 0.15 -10.01
N SER A 241 11.30 0.66 -9.55
CA SER A 241 10.23 1.09 -10.45
C SER A 241 10.69 2.17 -11.44
N ARG A 242 11.71 2.96 -11.09
CA ARG A 242 12.37 3.92 -11.99
C ARG A 242 13.09 3.24 -13.15
N TYR A 243 13.69 2.07 -12.91
CA TYR A 243 14.40 1.29 -13.92
C TYR A 243 13.49 0.37 -14.73
N LEU A 244 12.27 0.07 -14.25
CA LEU A 244 11.27 -0.71 -15.00
C LEU A 244 10.80 0.00 -16.29
N CYS A 245 11.19 1.25 -16.51
CA CYS A 245 10.96 1.98 -17.77
C CYS A 245 11.78 1.43 -18.94
N PHE A 246 12.83 0.62 -18.69
CA PHE A 246 13.70 0.08 -19.72
C PHE A 246 13.42 -1.42 -19.98
N PRO A 247 13.22 -1.83 -21.25
CA PRO A 247 13.05 -3.24 -21.60
C PRO A 247 14.23 -4.09 -21.11
N GLY A 248 13.94 -5.22 -20.46
CA GLY A 248 14.94 -6.22 -20.09
C GLY A 248 15.76 -5.93 -18.83
N PHE A 249 15.77 -4.69 -18.31
CA PHE A 249 16.62 -4.31 -17.16
C PHE A 249 16.36 -5.14 -15.89
N ARG A 250 15.12 -5.61 -15.70
CA ARG A 250 14.73 -6.50 -14.58
C ARG A 250 15.49 -7.82 -14.52
N TYR A 251 16.02 -8.30 -15.65
CA TYR A 251 16.77 -9.55 -15.72
C TYR A 251 18.27 -9.37 -15.47
N PHE A 252 18.73 -8.12 -15.37
CA PHE A 252 20.14 -7.84 -15.13
C PHE A 252 20.49 -8.22 -13.67
N PRO A 253 21.46 -9.11 -13.43
CA PRO A 253 21.86 -9.50 -12.08
C PRO A 253 22.57 -8.33 -11.41
N SER A 254 21.84 -7.56 -10.61
CA SER A 254 22.36 -6.44 -9.85
C SER A 254 22.49 -6.80 -8.36
N LYS A 255 23.41 -6.13 -7.64
CA LYS A 255 23.49 -6.18 -6.16
C LYS A 255 22.12 -5.91 -5.54
N TYR A 256 21.38 -5.01 -6.18
CA TYR A 256 20.04 -4.60 -5.81
C TYR A 256 19.01 -5.76 -5.92
N ASN A 257 19.00 -6.52 -7.02
CA ASN A 257 18.12 -7.69 -7.16
C ASN A 257 18.44 -8.78 -6.14
N ARG A 258 19.73 -8.96 -5.80
CA ARG A 258 20.15 -9.88 -4.73
C ARG A 258 19.65 -9.44 -3.36
N GLN A 259 19.75 -8.15 -3.05
CA GLN A 259 19.26 -7.59 -1.79
C GLN A 259 17.75 -7.74 -1.64
N ILE A 260 16.97 -7.44 -2.68
CA ILE A 260 15.52 -7.70 -2.70
C ILE A 260 15.23 -9.17 -2.44
N LYS A 261 15.93 -10.08 -3.12
CA LYS A 261 15.73 -11.52 -2.95
C LYS A 261 16.03 -11.96 -1.51
N SER A 262 17.11 -11.46 -0.91
CA SER A 262 17.48 -11.76 0.48
C SER A 262 16.39 -11.32 1.46
N LEU A 263 15.99 -10.05 1.40
CA LEU A 263 14.96 -9.49 2.28
C LEU A 263 13.60 -10.19 2.09
N LYS A 264 13.24 -10.55 0.85
CA LYS A 264 12.03 -11.33 0.56
C LYS A 264 12.05 -12.68 1.28
N MET A 265 13.17 -13.40 1.20
CA MET A 265 13.30 -14.71 1.85
C MET A 265 13.22 -14.59 3.37
N GLU A 266 13.77 -13.53 3.94
CA GLU A 266 13.72 -13.27 5.39
C GLU A 266 12.29 -12.99 5.87
N VAL A 267 11.55 -12.13 5.15
CA VAL A 267 10.13 -11.88 5.43
C VAL A 267 9.30 -13.16 5.31
N GLU A 268 9.51 -13.93 4.24
CA GLU A 268 8.79 -15.19 4.03
C GLU A 268 9.11 -16.23 5.10
N GLY A 269 10.35 -16.27 5.61
CA GLY A 269 10.75 -17.11 6.73
C GLY A 269 10.02 -16.74 8.02
N LEU A 270 10.03 -15.46 8.41
CA LEU A 270 9.34 -14.98 9.61
C LEU A 270 7.83 -15.22 9.56
N LEU A 271 7.21 -15.01 8.39
CA LEU A 271 5.79 -15.30 8.20
C LEU A 271 5.50 -16.79 8.28
N MET A 272 6.38 -17.63 7.75
CA MET A 272 6.23 -19.08 7.82
C MET A 272 6.31 -19.57 9.26
N GLU A 273 7.21 -19.03 10.09
CA GLU A 273 7.26 -19.36 11.52
C GLU A 273 5.94 -19.05 12.24
N ILE A 274 5.30 -17.91 11.93
CA ILE A 274 4.00 -17.54 12.52
C ILE A 274 2.91 -18.52 12.06
N ILE A 275 2.91 -18.89 10.78
CA ILE A 275 1.96 -19.83 10.20
C ILE A 275 2.13 -21.24 10.79
N GLU A 276 3.36 -21.74 10.87
CA GLU A 276 3.68 -23.07 11.40
C GLU A 276 3.34 -23.17 12.88
N SER A 277 3.72 -22.16 13.67
CA SER A 277 3.37 -22.10 15.10
C SER A 277 1.85 -22.19 15.32
N ARG A 278 1.05 -21.56 14.46
CA ARG A 278 -0.41 -21.64 14.54
C ARG A 278 -0.96 -23.02 14.16
N LYS A 279 -0.39 -23.66 13.14
CA LYS A 279 -0.75 -25.02 12.71
C LYS A 279 -0.42 -26.06 13.77
N GLU A 280 0.79 -26.02 14.33
CA GLU A 280 1.20 -26.92 15.42
C GLU A 280 0.29 -26.78 16.65
N GLY A 281 -0.12 -25.55 16.98
CA GLY A 281 -1.07 -25.30 18.07
C GLY A 281 -2.42 -26.02 17.89
N MET A 282 -2.90 -26.15 16.66
CA MET A 282 -4.09 -26.93 16.34
C MET A 282 -3.85 -28.43 16.35
N GLU A 283 -2.75 -28.91 15.76
CA GLU A 283 -2.43 -30.34 15.69
C GLU A 283 -2.23 -30.96 17.09
N ILE A 284 -1.63 -30.20 18.02
CA ILE A 284 -1.37 -30.63 19.40
C ILE A 284 -2.63 -30.43 20.29
N GLY A 285 -3.72 -29.89 19.75
CA GLY A 285 -4.98 -29.66 20.47
C GLY A 285 -4.95 -28.52 21.49
N ARG A 286 -3.96 -27.61 21.42
CA ARG A 286 -3.90 -26.40 22.28
C ARG A 286 -4.96 -25.37 21.88
N ALA A 287 -5.43 -25.41 20.63
CA ALA A 287 -6.45 -24.52 20.11
C ALA A 287 -7.55 -25.33 19.38
N ALA A 288 -8.82 -24.96 19.61
CA ALA A 288 -9.96 -25.58 18.95
C ALA A 288 -10.20 -25.08 17.51
N SER A 289 -9.55 -23.99 17.11
CA SER A 289 -9.59 -23.41 15.77
C SER A 289 -8.35 -22.56 15.52
N TYR A 290 -8.13 -22.13 14.28
CA TYR A 290 -7.04 -21.22 13.94
C TYR A 290 -7.20 -19.81 14.53
N GLY A 291 -8.31 -19.51 15.21
CA GLY A 291 -8.65 -18.17 15.70
C GLY A 291 -9.57 -17.41 14.74
N SER A 292 -10.14 -16.32 15.22
CA SER A 292 -11.02 -15.43 14.43
C SER A 292 -10.32 -14.20 13.86
N ASP A 293 -9.01 -14.10 14.06
CA ASP A 293 -8.17 -13.07 13.46
C ASP A 293 -7.97 -13.31 11.95
N LEU A 294 -7.30 -12.36 11.29
CA LEU A 294 -7.07 -12.42 9.85
C LEU A 294 -6.33 -13.70 9.45
N LEU A 295 -5.22 -13.99 10.13
CA LEU A 295 -4.41 -15.17 9.82
C LEU A 295 -5.21 -16.46 9.99
N GLY A 296 -5.98 -16.57 11.07
CA GLY A 296 -6.78 -17.75 11.35
C GLY A 296 -7.87 -18.00 10.32
N MET A 297 -8.51 -16.93 9.84
CA MET A 297 -9.48 -16.98 8.76
C MET A 297 -8.85 -17.37 7.42
N LEU A 298 -7.69 -16.81 7.07
CA LEU A 298 -6.97 -17.15 5.84
C LEU A 298 -6.50 -18.61 5.84
N LEU A 299 -6.02 -19.12 6.98
CA LEU A 299 -5.65 -20.53 7.15
C LEU A 299 -6.87 -21.45 7.00
N SER A 300 -7.99 -21.09 7.60
CA SER A 300 -9.24 -21.84 7.48
C SER A 300 -9.76 -21.90 6.04
N GLU A 301 -9.63 -20.82 5.26
CA GLU A 301 -9.99 -20.84 3.84
C GLU A 301 -8.98 -21.62 2.99
N LEU A 302 -7.68 -21.59 3.33
CA LEU A 302 -6.67 -22.40 2.64
C LEU A 302 -6.94 -23.91 2.75
N GLU A 303 -7.48 -24.37 3.88
CA GLU A 303 -7.85 -25.78 4.08
C GLU A 303 -9.14 -26.18 3.35
N LYS A 304 -10.07 -25.23 3.16
CA LYS A 304 -11.29 -25.45 2.39
C LYS A 304 -10.91 -25.56 0.91
N LYS A 305 -10.54 -26.75 0.46
CA LYS A 305 -10.34 -27.08 -0.97
C LYS A 305 -11.63 -26.83 -1.74
N ARG A 306 -11.86 -25.60 -2.22
CA ARG A 306 -13.01 -25.24 -3.06
C ARG A 306 -12.64 -25.45 -4.53
N ALA A 307 -13.56 -26.03 -5.28
CA ALA A 307 -13.41 -26.15 -6.73
C ALA A 307 -13.39 -24.77 -7.40
N GLY A 308 -12.33 -24.46 -8.15
CA GLY A 308 -12.26 -23.31 -9.06
C GLY A 308 -11.14 -22.30 -8.77
N PHE A 309 -10.61 -22.23 -7.55
CA PHE A 309 -9.44 -21.45 -7.18
C PHE A 309 -8.62 -22.23 -6.15
N ASP A 310 -7.52 -22.85 -6.58
CA ASP A 310 -6.58 -23.47 -5.65
C ASP A 310 -5.82 -22.36 -4.90
N LEU A 311 -6.28 -22.05 -3.68
CA LEU A 311 -5.55 -21.17 -2.78
C LEU A 311 -4.20 -21.82 -2.45
N THR A 312 -3.12 -21.07 -2.62
CA THR A 312 -1.76 -21.56 -2.38
C THR A 312 -1.18 -20.97 -1.12
N LEU A 313 -0.17 -21.63 -0.55
CA LEU A 313 0.63 -21.05 0.54
C LEU A 313 1.22 -19.68 0.15
N GLN A 314 1.61 -19.51 -1.14
CA GLN A 314 2.11 -18.23 -1.62
C GLN A 314 1.03 -17.13 -1.57
N TRP A 315 -0.23 -17.47 -1.86
CA TRP A 315 -1.34 -16.52 -1.72
C TRP A 315 -1.49 -16.08 -0.26
N LEU A 316 -1.51 -17.03 0.69
CA LEU A 316 -1.54 -16.71 2.12
C LEU A 316 -0.39 -15.76 2.52
N MET A 317 0.84 -16.06 2.09
CA MET A 317 2.01 -15.21 2.35
C MET A 317 1.86 -13.80 1.75
N ASP A 318 1.33 -13.70 0.53
CA ASP A 318 1.11 -12.43 -0.15
C ASP A 318 0.04 -11.57 0.55
N GLU A 319 -1.03 -12.19 1.07
CA GLU A 319 -2.00 -11.49 1.92
C GLU A 319 -1.38 -11.05 3.25
N CYS A 320 -0.65 -11.92 3.95
CA CYS A 320 0.01 -11.55 5.20
C CYS A 320 0.94 -10.33 5.00
N LYS A 321 1.78 -10.34 3.96
CA LYS A 321 2.65 -9.19 3.63
C LYS A 321 1.85 -7.92 3.37
N THR A 322 0.72 -8.03 2.68
CA THR A 322 -0.17 -6.89 2.40
C THR A 322 -0.70 -6.28 3.69
N PHE A 323 -1.17 -7.10 4.63
CA PHE A 323 -1.81 -6.63 5.86
C PHE A 323 -0.83 -6.15 6.91
N PHE A 324 0.29 -6.85 7.11
CA PHE A 324 1.39 -6.31 7.93
C PHE A 324 1.84 -4.93 7.43
N PHE A 325 1.91 -4.71 6.11
CA PHE A 325 2.32 -3.40 5.62
C PHE A 325 1.23 -2.32 5.76
N THR A 326 0.00 -2.60 5.32
CA THR A 326 -0.95 -1.54 4.93
C THR A 326 -1.51 -0.73 6.11
N GLY A 327 -1.63 -1.30 7.31
CA GLY A 327 -2.38 -0.65 8.39
C GLY A 327 -1.56 0.14 9.41
N HIS A 328 -0.25 -0.11 9.58
CA HIS A 328 0.52 0.58 10.62
C HIS A 328 1.06 1.94 10.16
N GLU A 329 1.73 2.04 9.00
CA GLU A 329 2.34 3.29 8.53
C GLU A 329 1.27 4.36 8.23
N THR A 330 0.18 3.98 7.55
CA THR A 330 -0.88 4.92 7.15
C THR A 330 -1.62 5.49 8.36
N THR A 331 -1.96 4.63 9.33
CA THR A 331 -2.62 5.04 10.58
C THR A 331 -1.68 5.88 11.45
N ALA A 332 -0.40 5.51 11.53
CA ALA A 332 0.58 6.30 12.29
C ALA A 332 0.70 7.72 11.71
N LEU A 333 0.86 7.83 10.38
CA LEU A 333 0.91 9.13 9.71
C LEU A 333 -0.37 9.94 9.93
N LEU A 334 -1.55 9.32 9.80
CA LEU A 334 -2.83 9.97 10.08
C LEU A 334 -2.85 10.53 11.51
N LEU A 335 -2.52 9.71 12.52
CA LEU A 335 -2.52 10.13 13.92
C LEU A 335 -1.49 11.24 14.18
N THR A 336 -0.30 11.16 13.58
CA THR A 336 0.74 12.19 13.71
C THR A 336 0.24 13.52 13.15
N TRP A 337 -0.33 13.53 11.94
CA TRP A 337 -0.93 14.73 11.37
C TRP A 337 -2.10 15.26 12.21
N THR A 338 -2.95 14.36 12.74
CA THR A 338 -4.06 14.76 13.62
C THR A 338 -3.56 15.44 14.89
N VAL A 339 -2.57 14.87 15.58
CA VAL A 339 -1.99 15.47 16.80
C VAL A 339 -1.36 16.82 16.48
N MET A 340 -0.60 16.91 15.39
CA MET A 340 0.02 18.16 14.95
C MET A 340 -1.03 19.25 14.64
N LEU A 341 -2.09 18.91 13.91
CA LEU A 341 -3.16 19.86 13.57
C LEU A 341 -3.99 20.28 14.79
N LEU A 342 -4.23 19.37 15.75
CA LEU A 342 -4.90 19.72 17.00
C LEU A 342 -4.05 20.66 17.87
N ALA A 343 -2.72 20.50 17.87
CA ALA A 343 -1.83 21.41 18.57
C ALA A 343 -1.84 22.82 17.96
N ASP A 344 -1.97 22.94 16.63
CA ASP A 344 -2.09 24.22 15.92
C ASP A 344 -3.50 24.84 16.01
N SER A 345 -4.53 24.03 16.29
CA SER A 345 -5.94 24.45 16.35
C SER A 345 -6.58 24.21 17.73
N PRO A 346 -6.29 25.04 18.75
CA PRO A 346 -6.83 24.87 20.10
C PRO A 346 -8.36 24.79 20.17
N SER A 347 -9.07 25.57 19.35
CA SER A 347 -10.54 25.55 19.31
C SER A 347 -11.12 24.18 18.90
N TRP A 348 -10.43 23.41 18.07
CA TRP A 348 -10.81 22.06 17.69
C TRP A 348 -10.39 21.04 18.74
N GLN A 349 -9.21 21.24 19.35
CA GLN A 349 -8.74 20.44 20.47
C GLN A 349 -9.71 20.48 21.66
N ASP A 350 -10.19 21.68 22.02
CA ASP A 350 -11.14 21.85 23.13
C ASP A 350 -12.50 21.21 22.84
N LYS A 351 -13.00 21.33 21.60
CA LYS A 351 -14.26 20.69 21.18
C LYS A 351 -14.16 19.16 21.24
N ALA A 352 -13.08 18.59 20.69
CA ALA A 352 -12.85 17.15 20.73
C ALA A 352 -12.72 16.64 22.18
N ARG A 353 -11.99 17.37 23.03
CA ARG A 353 -11.85 17.05 24.47
C ARG A 353 -13.19 17.10 25.20
N ALA A 354 -14.02 18.11 24.94
CA ALA A 354 -15.33 18.26 25.55
C ALA A 354 -16.28 17.11 25.14
N GLU A 355 -16.29 16.73 23.86
CA GLU A 355 -17.07 15.59 23.37
C GLU A 355 -16.64 14.29 24.07
N VAL A 356 -15.33 14.01 24.12
CA VAL A 356 -14.81 12.81 24.78
C VAL A 356 -15.19 12.78 26.27
N HIS A 357 -15.11 13.91 26.97
CA HIS A 357 -15.51 13.99 28.37
C HIS A 357 -17.00 13.74 28.56
N GLN A 358 -17.85 14.32 27.71
CA GLN A 358 -19.30 14.14 27.74
C GLN A 358 -19.72 12.70 27.43
N VAL A 359 -19.12 12.08 26.40
CA VAL A 359 -19.51 10.74 25.92
C VAL A 359 -18.93 9.65 26.82
N CYS A 360 -17.67 9.77 27.23
CA CYS A 360 -16.97 8.72 27.99
C CYS A 360 -17.06 8.91 29.51
N GLY A 361 -17.47 10.08 30.01
CA GLY A 361 -17.64 10.33 31.45
C GLY A 361 -16.37 10.11 32.29
N GLY A 362 -15.19 10.37 31.70
CA GLY A 362 -13.89 10.13 32.35
C GLY A 362 -13.44 8.67 32.38
N GLN A 363 -14.22 7.74 31.82
CA GLN A 363 -13.81 6.35 31.62
C GLN A 363 -13.06 6.17 30.28
N PRO A 364 -12.26 5.10 30.13
CA PRO A 364 -11.68 4.77 28.83
C PRO A 364 -12.76 4.60 27.74
N PRO A 365 -12.48 4.97 26.47
CA PRO A 365 -13.40 4.75 25.37
C PRO A 365 -13.80 3.28 25.23
N SER A 366 -15.06 3.02 24.91
CA SER A 366 -15.60 1.67 24.67
C SER A 366 -16.21 1.59 23.28
N VAL A 367 -16.52 0.37 22.83
CA VAL A 367 -17.23 0.12 21.57
C VAL A 367 -18.51 0.96 21.45
N ASP A 368 -19.25 1.11 22.55
CA ASP A 368 -20.54 1.80 22.59
C ASP A 368 -20.40 3.33 22.57
N HIS A 369 -19.18 3.84 22.83
CA HIS A 369 -18.86 5.26 22.75
C HIS A 369 -18.52 5.69 21.32
N LEU A 370 -17.84 4.85 20.53
CA LEU A 370 -17.29 5.22 19.22
C LEU A 370 -18.30 5.86 18.26
N PRO A 371 -19.54 5.33 18.09
CA PRO A 371 -20.51 5.94 17.17
C PRO A 371 -21.04 7.30 17.62
N LYS A 372 -20.80 7.70 18.89
CA LYS A 372 -21.26 8.94 19.49
C LYS A 372 -20.22 10.07 19.40
N LEU A 373 -18.99 9.76 19.00
CA LEU A 373 -17.89 10.72 18.89
C LEU A 373 -17.91 11.39 17.50
N THR A 374 -18.84 12.32 17.29
CA THR A 374 -19.09 12.99 16.00
C THR A 374 -18.09 14.09 15.63
N VAL A 375 -17.41 14.68 16.61
CA VAL A 375 -16.37 15.71 16.41
C VAL A 375 -15.01 15.05 16.20
N VAL A 376 -14.76 13.92 16.89
CA VAL A 376 -13.52 13.15 16.72
C VAL A 376 -13.50 12.35 15.41
N ASN A 377 -14.64 11.80 14.96
CA ASN A 377 -14.78 11.09 13.69
C ASN A 377 -15.03 12.06 12.51
#